data_AF-A0A9D8GNV6-F1
#
_entry.id   AF-A0A9D8GNV6-F1
#
_cell.length_a   1.000
_cell.length_b   1.000
_cell.length_c   1.000
_cell.angle_alpha   90.00
_cell.angle_beta   90.00
_cell.angle_gamma   90.00
#
_symmetry.space_group_name_H-M   'P 1'
#
loop_
_entity.id
_entity.type
_entity.pdbx_description
1 polymer ?
#
loop_
_entity_poly.entity_id
_entity_poly.type
_entity_poly.pdbx_seq_one_letter_code
_entity_poly.pdbx_strand_id
1 'polypeptide(L)'
;MRGLSRIGHGAILIFALAACTSDPATSRARIVALYYAAGVATYCSGLTEQAVAGLQRAVELERVASPLDETEMIAARNRGYVAADYEWSNRGLGGFRRWCLSEGAASIRWLEGLVDTPDAPLPPAIRPPATSYRPYEQTRAGNDG
;
A
#
# COMPACT_ATOMS: atom_id res chain seq x y z
N MET A 1 -5.11 25.58 -67.93
CA MET A 1 -6.07 25.16 -66.88
C MET A 1 -5.26 24.49 -65.77
N ARG A 2 -4.94 25.23 -64.69
CA ARG A 2 -4.15 24.74 -63.55
C ARG A 2 -5.13 24.51 -62.39
N GLY A 3 -5.38 23.24 -62.05
CA GLY A 3 -6.22 22.86 -60.92
C GLY A 3 -5.45 23.01 -59.61
N LEU A 4 -5.89 23.93 -58.75
CA LEU A 4 -5.49 23.98 -57.35
C LEU A 4 -6.24 22.87 -56.59
N SER A 5 -5.52 21.82 -56.19
CA SER A 5 -6.04 20.83 -55.26
C SER A 5 -5.82 21.30 -53.82
N ARG A 6 -6.93 21.60 -53.14
CA ARG A 6 -7.00 21.87 -51.69
C ARG A 6 -6.99 20.53 -50.96
N ILE A 7 -5.96 20.26 -50.17
CA ILE A 7 -5.92 19.18 -49.17
C ILE A 7 -5.07 19.76 -48.03
N GLY A 8 -5.46 19.81 -46.78
CA GLY A 8 -6.59 19.29 -46.03
C GLY A 8 -6.16 19.52 -44.58
N HIS A 9 -7.05 20.07 -43.75
CA HIS A 9 -6.76 20.39 -42.37
C HIS A 9 -6.31 19.11 -41.65
N GLY A 10 -5.02 19.02 -41.34
CA GLY A 10 -4.46 17.93 -40.55
C GLY A 10 -5.12 17.95 -39.18
N ALA A 11 -5.97 16.96 -38.93
CA ALA A 11 -6.60 16.73 -37.64
C ALA A 11 -5.49 16.56 -36.59
N ILE A 12 -5.37 17.55 -35.71
CA ILE A 12 -4.56 17.45 -34.50
C ILE A 12 -5.28 16.45 -33.59
N LEU A 13 -4.84 15.19 -33.63
CA LEU A 13 -5.22 14.17 -32.66
C LEU A 13 -4.54 14.53 -31.33
N ILE A 14 -5.28 15.22 -30.47
CA ILE A 14 -4.92 15.38 -29.06
C ILE A 14 -5.12 14.01 -28.41
N PHE A 15 -4.04 13.23 -28.29
CA PHE A 15 -3.99 12.09 -27.38
C PHE A 15 -4.04 12.64 -25.96
N ALA A 16 -5.23 12.67 -25.36
CA ALA A 16 -5.36 12.91 -23.93
C ALA A 16 -4.66 11.76 -23.19
N LEU A 17 -3.47 12.03 -22.63
CA LEU A 17 -2.89 11.16 -21.61
C LEU A 17 -3.82 11.25 -20.40
N ALA A 18 -4.73 10.29 -20.28
CA ALA A 18 -5.40 10.03 -19.02
C ALA A 18 -4.33 9.53 -18.05
N ALA A 19 -3.85 10.43 -17.18
CA ALA A 19 -3.15 10.01 -15.98
C ALA A 19 -4.15 9.18 -15.18
N CYS A 20 -3.99 7.86 -15.18
CA CYS A 20 -4.73 6.97 -14.30
C CYS A 20 -4.30 7.29 -12.86
N THR A 21 -4.92 8.29 -12.25
CA THR A 21 -4.89 8.44 -10.80
C THR A 21 -5.61 7.23 -10.22
N SER A 22 -4.96 6.52 -9.30
CA SER A 22 -5.61 5.47 -8.53
C SER A 22 -6.76 6.07 -7.72
N ASP A 23 -7.86 5.33 -7.59
CA ASP A 23 -8.94 5.73 -6.70
C ASP A 23 -8.41 5.84 -5.25
N PRO A 24 -8.81 6.85 -4.45
CA PRO A 24 -8.30 7.06 -3.09
C PRO A 24 -8.41 5.83 -2.20
N ALA A 25 -9.45 5.01 -2.34
CA ALA A 25 -9.60 3.80 -1.54
C ALA A 25 -8.54 2.74 -1.88
N THR A 26 -8.17 2.64 -3.16
CA THR A 26 -7.14 1.71 -3.64
C THR A 26 -5.76 2.11 -3.11
N SER A 27 -5.38 3.39 -3.24
CA SER A 27 -4.11 3.88 -2.68
C SER A 27 -4.05 3.74 -1.16
N ARG A 28 -5.15 4.03 -0.46
CA ARG A 28 -5.21 3.86 0.99
C ARG A 28 -5.01 2.40 1.40
N ALA A 29 -5.65 1.46 0.71
CA ALA A 29 -5.48 0.03 0.95
C ALA A 29 -4.04 -0.43 0.66
N ARG A 30 -3.42 0.07 -0.41
CA ARG A 30 -2.03 -0.23 -0.76
C ARG A 30 -1.07 0.22 0.35
N ILE A 31 -1.20 1.45 0.83
CA ILE A 31 -0.34 2.01 1.88
C ILE A 31 -0.51 1.24 3.19
N VAL A 32 -1.75 0.89 3.56
CA VAL A 32 -2.01 0.03 4.72
C VAL A 32 -1.28 -1.31 4.58
N ALA A 33 -1.34 -1.94 3.41
CA ALA A 33 -0.68 -3.21 3.17
C ALA A 33 0.87 -3.12 3.22
N LEU A 34 1.45 -2.04 2.67
CA LEU A 34 2.89 -1.77 2.73
C LEU A 34 3.38 -1.66 4.18
N TYR A 35 2.71 -0.84 5.00
CA TYR A 35 3.11 -0.65 6.40
C TYR A 35 2.73 -1.82 7.30
N TYR A 36 1.68 -2.58 6.97
CA TYR A 36 1.43 -3.87 7.61
C TYR A 36 2.61 -4.83 7.37
N ALA A 37 3.01 -5.03 6.11
CA ALA A 37 4.14 -5.90 5.77
C ALA A 37 5.45 -5.44 6.45
N ALA A 38 5.70 -4.13 6.52
CA ALA A 38 6.84 -3.57 7.24
C ALA A 38 6.78 -3.88 8.75
N GLY A 39 5.61 -3.74 9.36
CA GLY A 39 5.37 -4.13 10.76
C GLY A 39 5.64 -5.62 10.98
N VAL A 40 5.09 -6.50 10.14
CA VAL A 40 5.32 -7.96 10.22
C VAL A 40 6.81 -8.27 10.08
N ALA A 41 7.50 -7.70 9.10
CA ALA A 41 8.93 -7.88 8.89
C ALA A 41 9.75 -7.42 10.11
N THR A 42 9.34 -6.32 10.75
CA THR A 42 9.98 -5.81 11.98
C THR A 42 9.83 -6.80 13.13
N TYR A 43 8.60 -7.25 13.43
CA TYR A 43 8.37 -8.20 14.52
C TYR A 43 9.10 -9.52 14.29
N CYS A 44 9.21 -9.97 13.03
CA CYS A 44 9.89 -11.20 12.67
C CYS A 44 11.41 -11.05 12.44
N SER A 45 12.02 -9.94 12.87
CA SER A 45 13.47 -9.67 12.76
C SER A 45 14.02 -9.74 11.34
N GLY A 46 13.22 -9.35 10.35
CA GLY A 46 13.56 -9.45 8.93
C GLY A 46 13.45 -8.15 8.14
N LEU A 47 13.31 -7.00 8.81
CA LEU A 47 13.33 -5.71 8.13
C LEU A 47 14.77 -5.35 7.72
N THR A 48 15.17 -5.79 6.52
CA THR A 48 16.48 -5.52 5.92
C THR A 48 16.55 -4.10 5.34
N GLU A 49 17.76 -3.60 5.08
CA GLU A 49 17.94 -2.32 4.37
C GLU A 49 17.28 -2.33 2.99
N GLN A 50 17.34 -3.46 2.29
CA GLN A 50 16.69 -3.64 0.99
C GLN A 50 15.15 -3.59 1.11
N ALA A 51 14.58 -4.22 2.14
CA ALA A 51 13.14 -4.12 2.41
C ALA A 51 12.71 -2.67 2.71
N VAL A 52 13.54 -1.91 3.45
CA VAL A 52 13.30 -0.48 3.72
C VAL A 52 13.36 0.34 2.42
N ALA A 53 14.35 0.09 1.56
CA ALA A 53 14.47 0.78 0.28
C ALA A 53 13.26 0.51 -0.64
N GLY A 54 12.82 -0.76 -0.72
CA GLY A 54 11.64 -1.12 -1.51
C GLY A 54 10.34 -0.53 -0.95
N LEU A 55 10.18 -0.50 0.38
CA LEU A 55 9.07 0.19 1.03
C LEU A 55 9.04 1.68 0.67
N GLN A 56 10.18 2.38 0.80
CA GLN A 56 10.28 3.80 0.48
C GLN A 56 9.92 4.08 -0.98
N ARG A 57 10.42 3.24 -1.90
CA ARG A 57 10.15 3.39 -3.34
C ARG A 57 8.67 3.19 -3.67
N ALA A 58 8.02 2.19 -3.07
CA ALA A 58 6.60 1.94 -3.28
C ALA A 58 5.71 3.03 -2.64
N VAL A 59 6.07 3.53 -1.45
CA VAL A 59 5.34 4.64 -0.81
C VAL A 59 5.48 5.93 -1.62
N GLU A 60 6.66 6.22 -2.16
CA GLU A 60 6.85 7.40 -3.02
C GLU A 60 6.04 7.28 -4.31
N LEU A 61 5.98 6.10 -4.92
CA LEU A 61 5.10 5.85 -6.07
C LEU A 61 3.63 6.13 -5.73
N GLU A 62 3.15 5.64 -4.58
CA GLU A 62 1.80 5.95 -4.10
C GLU A 62 1.64 7.45 -3.85
N ARG A 63 2.60 8.13 -3.22
CA ARG A 63 2.53 9.57 -2.96
C ARG A 63 2.39 10.39 -4.26
N VAL A 64 3.06 9.98 -5.34
CA VAL A 64 2.99 10.67 -6.63
C VAL A 64 1.71 10.34 -7.40
N ALA A 65 1.23 9.10 -7.33
CA ALA A 65 0.08 8.62 -8.11
C ALA A 65 -1.28 8.85 -7.42
N SER A 66 -1.27 8.98 -6.09
CA SER A 66 -2.46 8.99 -5.24
C SER A 66 -3.08 10.37 -5.10
N PRO A 67 -4.42 10.46 -5.01
CA PRO A 67 -5.12 11.68 -4.64
C PRO A 67 -5.14 11.95 -3.12
N LEU A 68 -4.50 11.10 -2.30
CA LEU A 68 -4.52 11.24 -0.84
C LEU A 68 -3.66 12.41 -0.36
N ASP A 69 -4.17 13.15 0.63
CA ASP A 69 -3.37 14.15 1.32
C ASP A 69 -2.42 13.53 2.36
N GLU A 70 -1.49 14.33 2.90
CA GLU A 70 -0.50 13.85 3.88
C GLU A 70 -1.16 13.30 5.17
N THR A 71 -2.31 13.84 5.57
CA THR A 71 -3.05 13.37 6.74
C THR A 71 -3.60 11.96 6.49
N GLU A 72 -4.13 11.72 5.30
CA GLU A 72 -4.63 10.42 4.88
C GLU A 72 -3.50 9.39 4.70
N MET A 73 -2.35 9.81 4.17
CA MET A 73 -1.14 8.98 4.08
C MET A 73 -0.66 8.55 5.47
N ILE A 74 -0.59 9.48 6.42
CA ILE A 74 -0.24 9.20 7.82
C ILE A 74 -1.26 8.26 8.45
N ALA A 75 -2.56 8.48 8.25
CA ALA A 75 -3.60 7.62 8.77
C ALA A 75 -3.50 6.19 8.22
N ALA A 76 -3.24 6.04 6.91
CA ALA A 76 -3.04 4.73 6.29
C ALA A 76 -1.80 4.01 6.83
N ARG A 77 -0.68 4.73 6.97
CA ARG A 77 0.54 4.22 7.61
C ARG A 77 0.26 3.70 9.01
N ASN A 78 -0.36 4.52 9.86
CA ASN A 78 -0.62 4.17 11.25
C ASN A 78 -1.55 2.95 11.34
N ARG A 79 -2.57 2.86 10.48
CA ARG A 79 -3.44 1.67 10.39
C ARG A 79 -2.66 0.40 10.05
N GLY A 80 -1.72 0.47 9.11
CA GLY A 80 -0.87 -0.67 8.73
C GLY A 80 -0.05 -1.20 9.91
N TYR A 81 0.64 -0.32 10.64
CA TYR A 81 1.43 -0.72 11.81
C TYR A 81 0.56 -1.25 12.96
N VAL A 82 -0.55 -0.57 13.28
CA VAL A 82 -1.48 -1.01 14.33
C VAL A 82 -2.04 -2.40 14.00
N ALA A 83 -2.36 -2.66 12.73
CA ALA A 83 -2.81 -3.97 12.30
C ALA A 83 -1.76 -5.06 12.52
N ALA A 84 -0.48 -4.78 12.23
CA ALA A 84 0.61 -5.72 12.50
C ALA A 84 0.81 -5.96 14.00
N ASP A 85 0.69 -4.93 14.83
CA ASP A 85 0.79 -5.03 16.30
C ASP A 85 -0.34 -5.88 16.90
N TYR A 86 -1.57 -5.75 16.38
CA TYR A 86 -2.68 -6.62 16.78
C TYR A 86 -2.43 -8.08 16.40
N GLU A 87 -1.96 -8.35 15.19
CA GLU A 87 -1.62 -9.72 14.78
C GLU A 87 -0.53 -10.32 15.66
N TRP A 88 0.50 -9.54 15.97
CA TRP A 88 1.56 -9.95 16.88
C TRP A 88 1.01 -10.28 18.28
N SER A 89 0.21 -9.38 18.85
CA SER A 89 -0.40 -9.52 20.18
C SER A 89 -1.37 -10.72 20.27
N ASN A 90 -2.18 -10.94 19.22
CA ASN A 90 -3.22 -11.98 19.21
C ASN A 90 -2.68 -13.41 19.07
N ARG A 91 -1.46 -13.58 18.54
CA ARG A 91 -0.94 -14.90 18.16
C ARG A 91 -0.23 -15.64 19.31
N GLY A 92 0.11 -14.95 20.40
CA GLY A 92 0.83 -15.52 21.54
C GLY A 92 2.17 -16.18 21.18
N LEU A 93 2.84 -16.79 22.16
CA LEU A 93 4.20 -17.35 21.97
C LEU A 93 4.25 -18.49 20.93
N GLY A 94 3.19 -19.30 20.79
CA GLY A 94 3.15 -20.44 19.88
C GLY A 94 2.72 -20.10 18.44
N GLY A 95 1.89 -19.06 18.25
CA GLY A 95 1.44 -18.63 16.93
C GLY A 95 2.45 -17.77 16.19
N PHE A 96 3.28 -17.04 16.94
CA PHE A 96 4.29 -16.13 16.42
C PHE A 96 5.27 -16.81 15.46
N ARG A 97 5.84 -17.97 15.83
CA ARG A 97 6.81 -18.68 14.98
C ARG A 97 6.24 -19.06 13.62
N ARG A 98 5.02 -19.60 13.59
CA ARG A 98 4.35 -19.98 12.33
C ARG A 98 4.04 -18.75 11.47
N TRP A 99 3.61 -17.66 12.10
CA TRP A 99 3.35 -16.39 11.42
C TRP A 99 4.59 -15.83 10.74
N CYS A 100 5.74 -15.85 11.42
CA CYS A 100 7.00 -15.40 10.81
C CYS A 100 7.46 -16.29 9.66
N LEU A 101 7.30 -17.61 9.77
CA LEU A 101 7.63 -18.54 8.68
C LEU A 101 6.72 -18.38 7.46
N SER A 102 5.48 -17.90 7.64
CA SER A 102 4.55 -17.65 6.54
C SER A 102 4.52 -16.18 6.13
N GLU A 103 3.80 -15.34 6.87
CA GLU A 103 3.52 -13.95 6.49
C GLU A 103 4.76 -13.07 6.63
N GLY A 104 5.61 -13.33 7.64
CA GLY A 104 6.89 -12.64 7.80
C GLY A 104 7.82 -12.85 6.60
N ALA A 105 8.11 -14.10 6.27
CA ALA A 105 8.94 -14.43 5.11
C ALA A 105 8.36 -13.90 3.79
N ALA A 106 7.04 -13.91 3.63
CA ALA A 106 6.38 -13.32 2.46
C ALA A 106 6.50 -11.79 2.42
N SER A 107 6.36 -11.12 3.57
CA SER A 107 6.46 -9.66 3.71
C SER A 107 7.86 -9.16 3.37
N ILE A 108 8.88 -9.84 3.88
CA ILE A 108 10.29 -9.49 3.61
C ILE A 108 10.58 -9.58 2.11
N ARG A 109 10.31 -10.74 1.49
CA ARG A 109 10.56 -10.94 0.04
C ARG A 109 9.79 -9.95 -0.82
N TRP A 110 8.56 -9.64 -0.44
CA TRP A 110 7.76 -8.68 -1.18
C TRP A 110 8.39 -7.29 -1.10
N LEU A 111 8.67 -6.80 0.12
CA LEU A 111 9.30 -5.48 0.31
C LEU A 111 10.65 -5.38 -0.40
N GLU A 112 11.48 -6.42 -0.34
CA GLU A 112 12.78 -6.44 -1.05
C GLU A 112 12.60 -6.36 -2.58
N GLY A 113 11.58 -7.04 -3.13
CA GLY A 113 11.27 -7.00 -4.55
C GLY A 113 10.70 -5.66 -5.03
N LEU A 114 10.15 -4.82 -4.14
CA LEU A 114 9.63 -3.50 -4.50
C LEU A 114 10.73 -2.50 -4.92
N VAL A 115 12.00 -2.81 -4.66
CA VAL A 115 13.13 -2.05 -5.20
C VAL A 115 13.09 -2.05 -6.73
N ASP A 116 12.86 -3.23 -7.32
CA ASP A 116 12.84 -3.42 -8.77
C ASP A 116 11.43 -3.21 -9.34
N THR A 117 10.39 -3.61 -8.61
CA THR A 117 8.99 -3.59 -9.07
C THR A 117 8.08 -2.95 -8.02
N PRO A 118 8.07 -1.61 -7.87
CA PRO A 118 7.37 -0.92 -6.78
C PRO A 118 5.84 -1.05 -6.81
N ASP A 119 5.27 -1.40 -7.96
CA ASP A 119 3.84 -1.66 -8.16
C ASP A 119 3.45 -3.14 -8.01
N ALA A 120 4.40 -4.01 -7.62
CA ALA A 120 4.13 -5.45 -7.48
C ALA A 120 2.94 -5.71 -6.54
N PRO A 121 1.99 -6.57 -6.93
CA PRO A 121 0.77 -6.82 -6.17
C PRO A 121 1.08 -7.44 -4.81
N LEU A 122 0.18 -7.23 -3.85
CA LEU A 122 0.26 -7.83 -2.53
C LEU A 122 0.20 -9.37 -2.64
N PRO A 123 1.18 -10.12 -2.10
CA PRO A 123 1.11 -11.57 -2.07
C PRO A 123 -0.07 -12.06 -1.23
N PRO A 124 -0.76 -13.14 -1.63
CA PRO A 124 -1.95 -13.66 -0.91
C PRO A 124 -1.63 -14.15 0.51
N ALA A 125 -0.36 -14.41 0.82
CA ALA A 125 0.09 -14.78 2.15
C ALA A 125 0.06 -13.59 3.13
N ILE A 126 0.21 -12.36 2.65
CA ILE A 126 0.17 -11.16 3.49
C ILE A 126 -1.30 -10.76 3.62
N ARG A 127 -1.85 -10.90 4.83
CA ARG A 127 -3.28 -10.70 5.08
C ARG A 127 -3.49 -9.56 6.07
N PRO A 128 -3.40 -8.29 5.62
CA PRO A 128 -3.78 -7.19 6.48
C PRO A 128 -5.26 -7.38 6.87
N PRO A 129 -5.63 -7.26 8.15
CA PRO A 129 -7.00 -7.42 8.59
C PRO A 129 -7.89 -6.41 7.87
N ALA A 130 -9.00 -6.89 7.29
CA ALA A 130 -9.88 -6.09 6.44
C ALA A 130 -10.56 -4.94 7.20
N THR A 131 -10.75 -5.07 8.53
CA THR A 131 -11.70 -4.21 9.28
C THR A 131 -11.42 -4.05 10.78
N SER A 132 -10.27 -4.47 11.32
CA SER A 132 -10.13 -4.51 12.79
C SER A 132 -9.91 -3.16 13.49
N TYR A 133 -9.72 -2.05 12.75
CA TYR A 133 -9.67 -0.74 13.37
C TYR A 133 -11.09 -0.19 13.59
N ARG A 134 -11.71 -0.56 14.72
CA ARG A 134 -12.63 0.38 15.39
C ARG A 134 -11.73 1.36 16.16
N PRO A 135 -11.78 2.67 15.86
CA PRO A 135 -11.07 3.65 16.67
C PRO A 135 -11.47 3.46 18.13
N TYR A 136 -10.52 3.57 19.06
CA TYR A 136 -10.77 3.50 20.50
C TYR A 136 -11.90 4.46 20.95
N GLU A 137 -12.09 5.58 20.23
CA GLU A 137 -13.17 6.55 20.43
C GLU A 137 -14.58 5.95 20.24
N GLN A 138 -14.75 4.95 19.37
CA GLN A 138 -16.03 4.29 19.13
C GLN A 138 -16.45 3.35 20.27
N THR A 139 -15.49 2.86 21.06
CA THR A 139 -15.76 2.06 22.27
C THR A 139 -16.12 2.91 23.49
N ARG A 140 -15.73 4.19 23.52
CA ARG A 140 -16.06 5.08 24.64
C ARG A 140 -17.52 5.56 24.59
N ALA A 141 -18.04 5.85 23.40
CA ALA A 141 -19.42 6.30 23.21
C ALA A 141 -20.50 5.24 23.56
N GLY A 142 -20.11 3.99 23.86
CA GLY A 142 -21.03 2.92 24.26
C GLY A 142 -21.06 2.60 25.77
N ASN A 143 -20.21 3.25 26.58
CA ASN A 143 -20.06 2.93 28.01
C ASN A 143 -20.57 4.05 28.95
N ASP A 144 -21.24 5.06 28.41
CA ASP A 144 -21.86 6.15 29.18
C ASP A 144 -23.37 5.89 29.44
N GLY A 145 -23.79 4.62 29.43
CA GLY A 145 -25.17 4.17 29.66
C GLY A 145 -25.40 3.56 31.03
#